data_AF-A0A2A7UFL6-F1
#
_entry.id   AF-A0A2A7UFL6-F1
#
_cell.length_a   1.000
_cell.length_b   1.000
_cell.length_c   1.000
_cell.angle_alpha   90.00
_cell.angle_beta   90.00
_cell.angle_gamma   90.00
#
_symmetry.space_group_name_H-M   'P 1'
#
loop_
_entity.id
_entity.type
_entity.pdbx_description
1 polymer ?
#
loop_
_entity_poly.entity_id
_entity_poly.type
_entity_poly.pdbx_seq_one_letter_code
_entity_poly.pdbx_strand_id
1 'polypeptide(L)' 'MADPNNAGQFGNRSDTAEQARRGGQASTGSFGDRNSADPREAGRKGAQAQPTEAKIRGGEHSRSGGN' A
#
# COMPACT_ATOMS: atom_id res chain seq x y z
N MET A 1 19.09 -5.49 -0.97
CA MET A 1 18.34 -6.64 -0.42
C MET A 1 18.19 -6.42 1.07
N ALA A 2 17.16 -7.00 1.70
CA ALA A 2 17.03 -7.02 3.16
C ALA A 2 18.26 -7.71 3.78
N ASP A 3 18.77 -7.21 4.90
CA ASP A 3 19.90 -7.79 5.63
C ASP A 3 19.34 -8.77 6.67
N PRO A 4 19.51 -10.09 6.51
CA PRO A 4 18.93 -11.09 7.40
C PRO A 4 19.41 -10.98 8.86
N ASN A 5 20.55 -10.33 9.11
CA ASN A 5 21.14 -10.22 10.44
C ASN A 5 20.70 -8.94 11.19
N ASN A 6 19.95 -8.06 10.54
CA ASN A 6 19.44 -6.86 11.18
C ASN A 6 18.18 -7.18 12.00
N ALA A 7 18.33 -7.34 13.31
CA ALA A 7 17.22 -7.63 14.22
C ALA A 7 16.10 -6.56 14.23
N GLY A 8 16.41 -5.31 13.83
CA GLY A 8 15.43 -4.22 13.71
C GLY A 8 14.59 -4.28 12.43
N GLN A 9 14.96 -5.13 11.47
CA GLN A 9 14.24 -5.27 10.21
C GLN A 9 13.10 -6.28 10.33
N PHE A 10 11.92 -5.87 9.87
CA PHE A 10 10.75 -6.74 9.79
C PHE A 10 11.06 -7.95 8.90
N GLY A 11 10.77 -9.16 9.37
CA GLY A 11 11.18 -10.41 8.70
C GLY A 11 12.24 -11.19 9.47
N ASN A 12 13.10 -10.50 10.22
CA ASN A 12 14.27 -11.12 10.86
C ASN A 12 14.04 -11.53 12.32
N ARG A 13 12.87 -11.20 12.88
CA ARG A 13 12.48 -11.63 14.23
C ARG A 13 11.68 -12.92 14.15
N SER A 14 11.89 -13.83 15.09
CA SER A 14 11.21 -15.14 15.14
C SER A 14 9.69 -15.04 15.26
N ASP A 15 9.19 -13.92 15.81
CA ASP A 15 7.77 -13.62 15.97
C ASP A 15 7.13 -12.97 14.74
N THR A 16 7.89 -12.61 13.70
CA THR A 16 7.39 -11.85 12.55
C THR A 16 6.21 -12.56 11.86
N ALA A 17 6.32 -13.88 11.65
CA ALA A 17 5.27 -14.65 10.99
C ALA A 17 3.96 -14.64 11.80
N GLU A 18 4.07 -14.76 13.12
CA GLU A 18 2.91 -14.71 14.00
C GLU A 18 2.30 -13.30 14.06
N GLN A 19 3.14 -12.26 14.14
CA GLN A 19 2.69 -10.87 14.13
C GLN A 19 1.96 -10.53 12.82
N ALA A 20 2.51 -10.94 11.68
CA ALA A 20 1.88 -10.75 10.38
C ALA A 20 0.53 -11.49 10.29
N ARG A 21 0.47 -12.74 10.77
CA ARG A 21 -0.77 -13.51 10.82
C ARG A 21 -1.84 -12.84 11.68
N ARG A 22 -1.48 -12.45 12.91
CA ARG A 22 -2.40 -11.76 13.84
C ARG A 22 -2.92 -10.45 13.25
N GLY A 23 -2.04 -9.65 12.64
CA GLY A 23 -2.43 -8.41 11.95
C GLY A 23 -3.40 -8.65 10.78
N GLY A 24 -3.16 -9.70 9.99
CA GLY A 24 -4.07 -10.11 8.91
C GLY A 24 -5.41 -10.62 9.42
N GLN A 25 -5.43 -11.43 10.49
CA GLN A 25 -6.65 -11.96 11.09
C GLN A 25 -7.50 -10.89 11.80
N ALA A 26 -6.84 -9.90 12.41
CA ALA A 26 -7.51 -8.76 13.03
C ALA A 26 -8.07 -7.77 12.00
N SER A 27 -7.58 -7.81 10.76
CA SER A 27 -8.10 -6.99 9.68
C SER A 27 -9.45 -7.54 9.24
N THR A 28 -10.51 -6.74 9.36
CA THR A 28 -11.87 -7.13 8.97
C THR A 28 -12.12 -6.99 7.46
N GLY A 29 -11.20 -6.34 6.74
CA GLY A 29 -11.28 -6.14 5.30
C GLY A 29 -10.25 -7.00 4.56
N SER A 30 -10.72 -7.82 3.62
CA SER A 30 -9.89 -8.35 2.54
C SER A 30 -10.17 -7.57 1.27
N PHE A 31 -9.27 -7.62 0.28
CA PHE A 31 -9.50 -7.01 -1.03
C PHE A 31 -10.76 -7.62 -1.68
N GLY A 32 -11.74 -6.77 -2.02
CA GLY A 32 -12.98 -7.20 -2.66
C GLY A 32 -14.09 -7.68 -1.70
N ASP A 33 -13.82 -7.80 -0.40
CA ASP A 33 -14.86 -8.08 0.60
C ASP A 33 -15.71 -6.83 0.91
N ARG A 34 -16.86 -7.01 1.56
CA ARG A 34 -17.75 -5.89 1.94
C ARG A 34 -17.10 -4.84 2.84
N ASN A 35 -16.10 -5.26 3.63
CA ASN A 35 -15.33 -4.37 4.51
C ASN A 35 -14.09 -3.79 3.81
N SER A 36 -13.87 -4.12 2.53
CA SER A 36 -12.82 -3.50 1.72
C SER A 36 -13.19 -2.06 1.41
N ALA A 37 -12.19 -1.20 1.31
CA ALA A 37 -12.41 0.14 0.77
C ALA A 37 -12.84 0.03 -0.70
N ASP A 38 -13.86 0.79 -1.12
CA ASP A 38 -14.19 0.90 -2.55
C ASP A 38 -12.98 1.48 -3.29
N PRO A 39 -12.39 0.75 -4.25
CA PRO A 39 -11.21 1.20 -5.00
C PRO A 39 -11.42 2.55 -5.69
N ARG A 40 -12.65 2.84 -6.14
CA ARG A 40 -12.98 4.11 -6.83
C ARG A 40 -12.98 5.27 -5.84
N GLU A 41 -13.61 5.10 -4.69
CA GLU A 41 -13.57 6.13 -3.63
C GLU A 41 -12.16 6.31 -3.09
N ALA A 42 -11.45 5.22 -2.81
CA ALA A 42 -10.08 5.25 -2.32
C ALA A 42 -9.15 5.96 -3.32
N GLY A 43 -9.30 5.68 -4.62
CA GLY A 43 -8.59 6.37 -5.69
C GLY A 43 -8.92 7.88 -5.73
N ARG A 44 -10.20 8.26 -5.61
CA ARG A 44 -10.61 9.68 -5.57
C ARG A 44 -10.03 10.41 -4.36
N LYS A 45 -10.12 9.82 -3.16
CA LYS A 45 -9.56 10.38 -1.92
C LYS A 45 -8.04 10.49 -2.01
N GLY A 46 -7.38 9.46 -2.52
CA GLY A 46 -5.94 9.46 -2.78
C GLY A 46 -5.54 10.59 -3.72
N ALA A 47 -6.22 10.74 -4.85
CA ALA A 47 -6.00 11.84 -5.78
C ALA A 47 -6.24 13.22 -5.13
N GLN A 48 -7.27 13.39 -4.31
CA GLN A 48 -7.51 14.65 -3.61
C GLN A 48 -6.39 15.00 -2.63
N ALA A 49 -5.88 14.01 -1.89
CA ALA A 49 -4.81 14.16 -0.91
C ALA A 49 -3.43 14.42 -1.52
N GLN A 50 -3.23 14.14 -2.81
CA GLN A 50 -1.95 14.43 -3.48
C GLN A 50 -1.71 15.95 -3.58
N PRO A 51 -0.53 16.46 -3.20
CA PRO A 51 -0.15 17.85 -3.41
C PRO A 51 -0.13 18.16 -4.91
N THR A 52 -0.44 19.41 -5.26
CA THR A 52 -0.59 19.86 -6.66
C THR A 52 0.67 19.56 -7.50
N GLU A 53 1.85 19.74 -6.93
CA GLU A 53 3.13 19.43 -7.60
C GLU A 53 3.29 17.94 -7.92
N ALA A 54 2.84 17.04 -7.03
CA ALA A 54 2.89 15.60 -7.26
C ALA A 54 1.89 15.16 -8.34
N LYS A 55 0.71 15.81 -8.41
CA LYS A 55 -0.27 15.60 -9.50
C LYS A 55 0.31 15.98 -10.86
N ILE A 56 1.00 17.12 -10.93
CA ILE A 56 1.65 17.60 -12.16
C ILE A 56 2.70 16.59 -12.61
N ARG A 57 3.62 16.20 -11.72
CA ARG A 57 4.68 15.22 -12.03
C ARG A 57 4.13 13.86 -12.44
N GLY A 58 3.11 13.35 -11.75
CA GLY A 58 2.45 12.09 -12.12
C GLY A 58 1.72 12.15 -13.47
N GLY A 59 1.17 13.32 -13.83
CA GLY A 59 0.51 13.56 -15.11
C GLY A 59 1.48 13.63 -16.29
N GLU A 60 2.73 14.05 -16.07
CA GLU A 60 3.78 14.05 -17.11
C GLU A 60 4.04 12.64 -17.66
N HIS A 61 3.98 11.61 -16.81
CA HIS A 61 4.15 10.21 -17.22
C HIS A 61 2.92 9.61 -17.92
N SER A 62 1.72 10.18 -17.71
CA SER A 62 0.48 9.68 -18.32
C SER A 62 0.34 10.06 -19.80
N ARG A 63 1.17 10.97 -20.30
CA ARG A 63 1.14 11.46 -21.69
C ARG A 63 1.98 10.64 -22.68
N SER A 64 2.71 9.63 -22.22
CA SER A 64 3.65 8.86 -23.08
C SER A 64 3.07 7.54 -23.65
N GLY A 65 1.78 7.24 -23.43
CA GLY A 65 1.20 5.92 -23.72
C GLY A 65 0.23 5.85 -24.90
N GLY A 66 0.23 6.81 -25.83
CA GLY A 66 -0.65 6.80 -27.01
C GLY A 66 0.09 6.52 -28.30
N ASN A 67 0.01 5.28 -28.80
CA ASN A 67 0.14 4.95 -30.21
C ASN A 67 -1.06 4.07 -30.59
#